data_AF-A0A9X1G5Y0-F1
#
_entry.id   AF-A0A9X1G5Y0-F1
#
_cell.length_a   1.000
_cell.length_b   1.000
_cell.length_c   1.000
_cell.angle_alpha   90.00
_cell.angle_beta   90.00
_cell.angle_gamma   90.00
#
_symmetry.space_group_name_H-M   'P 1'
#
loop_
_entity.id
_entity.type
_entity.pdbx_description
1 polymer ?
#
loop_
_entity_poly.entity_id
_entity_poly.type
_entity_poly.pdbx_seq_one_letter_code
_entity_poly.pdbx_strand_id
1 'polypeptide(L)'
;MRILHTSDWHLGQNFYSKSRAAEHQAFLDWLLETAQSHQVDAIIVAGDIFDTGSPPSYARELYNRFVVNLQQTGCHLVVLAGNHDSVATLNESRDILAFLNTTVVASAGHAPQVLLQRDGTPGAILCPVPFLRPRDIITSQAGLTGQEKQQHLLSAITDYYQQQYQDACTLRGDQNLPIIATGHLTTVGASKSDAVREIYIGTLDAFPAQNFPPADYIALGHIHRAQVIGGTEHIRYCGSPIALSFDECGKNKCVHLVSFDAGKLSAVENITVPITQQLAVLKGDLAAITAQLEQWRNVQQEPPVWLDIEITTDDYLHDMQRKIQALTEDLPVEVLLVRRSREQRERIMANERRETLSELSVAEVFDRRLALEELEEPQRERLNQLFSATVQTLAGEAEA
;
A
#
# COMPACT_ATOMS: atom_id res chain seq x y z
N MET A 1 27.38 -11.86 -1.27
CA MET A 1 26.14 -11.80 -2.05
C MET A 1 25.54 -10.40 -1.99
N ARG A 2 24.99 -9.91 -3.10
CA ARG A 2 24.21 -8.66 -3.18
C ARG A 2 22.82 -8.94 -3.73
N ILE A 3 21.79 -8.33 -3.13
CA ILE A 3 20.43 -8.37 -3.64
C ILE A 3 19.88 -6.96 -3.87
N LEU A 4 18.90 -6.84 -4.77
CA LEU A 4 18.01 -5.69 -4.81
C LEU A 4 16.67 -6.08 -4.21
N HIS A 5 16.17 -5.26 -3.29
CA HIS A 5 14.86 -5.39 -2.69
C HIS A 5 13.95 -4.24 -3.15
N THR A 6 12.89 -4.60 -3.86
CA THR A 6 11.80 -3.72 -4.34
C THR A 6 10.45 -4.40 -4.08
N SER A 7 9.35 -3.65 -4.17
CA SER A 7 7.97 -4.15 -3.99
C SER A 7 6.99 -3.20 -4.65
N ASP A 8 5.70 -3.56 -4.63
CA ASP A 8 4.59 -2.65 -4.90
C ASP A 8 4.75 -1.95 -6.27
N TRP A 9 4.99 -2.73 -7.31
CA TRP A 9 5.12 -2.23 -8.68
C TRP A 9 3.77 -1.76 -9.22
N HIS A 10 2.69 -2.49 -8.92
CA HIS A 10 1.35 -2.22 -9.44
C HIS A 10 1.33 -2.06 -10.97
N LEU A 11 1.99 -2.98 -11.69
CA LEU A 11 1.97 -2.99 -13.15
C LEU A 11 0.51 -3.04 -13.65
N GLY A 12 0.18 -2.13 -14.56
CA GLY A 12 -1.18 -2.02 -15.09
C GLY A 12 -2.12 -1.12 -14.28
N GLN A 13 -1.63 -0.40 -13.27
CA GLN A 13 -2.42 0.58 -12.53
C GLN A 13 -3.10 1.59 -13.50
N ASN A 14 -4.39 1.80 -13.27
CA ASN A 14 -5.14 2.90 -13.87
C ASN A 14 -5.14 4.10 -12.90
N PHE A 15 -4.33 5.11 -13.19
CA PHE A 15 -4.17 6.29 -12.35
C PHE A 15 -4.99 7.45 -12.91
N TYR A 16 -6.25 7.56 -12.48
CA TYR A 16 -7.19 8.59 -12.95
C TYR A 16 -7.34 8.62 -14.48
N SER A 17 -7.53 7.45 -15.11
CA SER A 17 -7.59 7.24 -16.56
C SER A 17 -6.25 7.37 -17.29
N LYS A 18 -5.14 7.55 -16.58
CA LYS A 18 -3.78 7.54 -17.14
C LYS A 18 -3.14 6.17 -16.96
N SER A 19 -2.44 5.72 -18.00
CA SER A 19 -1.56 4.56 -17.91
C SER A 19 -0.21 4.97 -17.34
N ARG A 20 0.38 4.10 -16.51
CA ARG A 20 1.73 4.25 -15.94
C ARG A 20 2.81 3.53 -16.75
N ALA A 21 2.47 3.01 -17.94
CA ALA A 21 3.33 2.14 -18.72
C ALA A 21 4.71 2.75 -19.05
N ALA A 22 4.77 4.05 -19.34
CA ALA A 22 6.03 4.74 -19.66
C ALA A 22 6.96 4.82 -18.44
N GLU A 23 6.41 5.15 -17.26
CA GLU A 23 7.17 5.21 -16.01
C GLU A 23 7.65 3.81 -15.59
N HIS A 24 6.77 2.80 -15.71
CA HIS A 24 7.15 1.41 -15.44
C HIS A 24 8.22 0.91 -16.39
N GLN A 25 8.12 1.22 -17.69
CA GLN A 25 9.17 0.86 -18.64
C GLN A 25 10.51 1.48 -18.27
N ALA A 26 10.54 2.80 -18.01
CA ALA A 26 11.76 3.50 -17.60
C ALA A 26 12.35 2.95 -16.29
N PHE A 27 11.50 2.63 -15.31
CA PHE A 27 11.93 1.99 -14.07
C PHE A 27 12.52 0.59 -14.30
N LEU A 28 11.89 -0.25 -15.12
CA LEU A 28 12.35 -1.61 -15.38
C LEU A 28 13.67 -1.62 -16.15
N ASP A 29 13.85 -0.70 -17.10
CA ASP A 29 15.12 -0.51 -17.82
C ASP A 29 16.22 -0.04 -16.85
N TRP A 30 15.92 0.97 -16.03
CA TRP A 30 16.84 1.45 -14.99
C TRP A 30 17.20 0.34 -13.98
N LEU A 31 16.26 -0.52 -13.61
CA LEU A 31 16.47 -1.62 -12.68
C LEU A 31 17.44 -2.66 -13.25
N LEU A 32 17.32 -2.97 -14.55
CA LEU A 32 18.25 -3.85 -15.26
C LEU A 32 19.67 -3.27 -15.28
N GLU A 33 19.82 -2.00 -15.65
CA GLU A 33 21.11 -1.30 -15.65
C GLU A 33 21.74 -1.24 -14.25
N THR A 34 20.93 -0.97 -13.23
CA THR A 34 21.35 -0.95 -11.83
C THR A 34 21.81 -2.33 -11.37
N ALA A 35 21.05 -3.38 -11.68
CA ALA A 35 21.40 -4.75 -11.33
C ALA A 35 22.71 -5.21 -11.99
N GLN A 36 22.96 -4.80 -13.24
CA GLN A 36 24.22 -5.06 -13.94
C GLN A 36 25.38 -4.28 -13.30
N SER A 37 25.22 -2.97 -13.12
CA SER A 37 26.27 -2.06 -12.62
C SER A 37 26.74 -2.43 -11.22
N HIS A 38 25.81 -2.81 -10.34
CA HIS A 38 26.11 -3.19 -8.96
C HIS A 38 26.41 -4.68 -8.77
N GLN A 39 26.49 -5.47 -9.85
CA GLN A 39 26.77 -6.92 -9.82
C GLN A 39 25.84 -7.67 -8.85
N VAL A 40 24.53 -7.45 -9.02
CA VAL A 40 23.49 -8.00 -8.14
C VAL A 40 23.24 -9.48 -8.45
N ASP A 41 23.25 -10.32 -7.41
CA ASP A 41 23.02 -11.76 -7.54
C ASP A 41 21.54 -12.09 -7.69
N ALA A 42 20.67 -11.45 -6.88
CA ALA A 42 19.23 -11.66 -6.94
C ALA A 42 18.41 -10.36 -6.81
N ILE A 43 17.26 -10.30 -7.48
CA ILE A 43 16.23 -9.27 -7.29
C ILE A 43 15.05 -9.91 -6.56
N ILE A 44 14.61 -9.32 -5.46
CA ILE A 44 13.42 -9.73 -4.72
C ILE A 44 12.34 -8.66 -4.92
N VAL A 45 11.20 -9.08 -5.45
CA VAL A 45 9.99 -8.26 -5.56
C VAL A 45 8.98 -8.74 -4.52
N ALA A 46 8.85 -8.00 -3.41
CA ALA A 46 8.09 -8.39 -2.22
C ALA A 46 6.58 -8.09 -2.33
N GLY A 47 5.94 -8.56 -3.41
CA GLY A 47 4.50 -8.46 -3.60
C GLY A 47 4.03 -7.26 -4.41
N ASP A 48 2.74 -7.32 -4.78
CA ASP A 48 1.99 -6.37 -5.61
C ASP A 48 2.68 -6.06 -6.93
N ILE A 49 2.92 -7.13 -7.71
CA ILE A 49 3.48 -7.05 -9.06
C ILE A 49 2.49 -6.38 -9.99
N PHE A 50 1.25 -6.84 -9.98
CA PHE A 50 0.16 -6.32 -10.80
C PHE A 50 -0.85 -5.58 -9.93
N ASP A 51 -1.42 -4.49 -10.46
CA ASP A 51 -2.43 -3.71 -9.73
C ASP A 51 -3.76 -4.44 -9.55
N THR A 52 -4.05 -5.41 -10.43
CA THR A 52 -5.29 -6.21 -10.39
C THR A 52 -5.00 -7.68 -10.69
N GLY A 53 -5.89 -8.57 -10.24
CA GLY A 53 -5.82 -9.99 -10.56
C GLY A 53 -6.01 -10.35 -12.04
N SER A 54 -6.43 -9.39 -12.88
CA SER A 54 -6.60 -9.53 -14.33
C SER A 54 -5.91 -8.37 -15.06
N PRO A 55 -4.56 -8.35 -15.06
CA PRO A 55 -3.81 -7.21 -15.57
C PRO A 55 -4.05 -6.99 -17.08
N PRO A 56 -3.93 -5.74 -17.56
CA PRO A 56 -4.01 -5.44 -18.99
C PRO A 56 -2.85 -6.05 -19.78
N SER A 57 -3.01 -6.20 -21.09
CA SER A 57 -2.01 -6.88 -21.95
C SER A 57 -0.62 -6.24 -21.86
N TYR A 58 -0.54 -4.90 -21.87
CA TYR A 58 0.74 -4.19 -21.80
C TYR A 58 1.47 -4.45 -20.47
N ALA A 59 0.76 -4.66 -19.36
CA ALA A 59 1.38 -4.94 -18.07
C ALA A 59 2.03 -6.33 -18.04
N ARG A 60 1.36 -7.32 -18.63
CA ARG A 60 1.95 -8.66 -18.84
C ARG A 60 3.14 -8.61 -19.80
N GLU A 61 3.05 -7.80 -20.85
CA GLU A 61 4.17 -7.59 -21.77
C GLU A 61 5.38 -6.97 -21.07
N LEU A 62 5.20 -5.92 -20.26
CA LEU A 62 6.26 -5.29 -19.46
C LEU A 62 6.94 -6.31 -18.53
N TYR A 63 6.15 -7.07 -17.78
CA TYR A 63 6.65 -8.12 -16.89
C TYR A 63 7.45 -9.18 -17.64
N ASN A 64 6.88 -9.75 -18.71
CA ASN A 64 7.55 -10.79 -19.50
C ASN A 64 8.83 -10.27 -20.17
N ARG A 65 8.80 -9.05 -20.73
CA ARG A 65 9.97 -8.41 -21.34
C ARG A 65 11.08 -8.19 -20.31
N PHE A 66 10.74 -7.75 -19.11
CA PHE A 66 11.71 -7.60 -18.02
C PHE A 66 12.36 -8.94 -17.66
N VAL A 67 11.58 -10.00 -17.45
CA VAL A 67 12.12 -11.34 -17.14
C VAL A 67 13.06 -11.84 -18.24
N VAL A 68 12.67 -11.68 -19.51
CA VAL A 68 13.50 -12.09 -20.65
C VAL A 68 14.80 -11.29 -20.74
N ASN A 69 14.74 -9.97 -20.55
CA ASN A 69 15.93 -9.12 -20.58
C ASN A 69 16.86 -9.39 -19.40
N LEU A 70 16.32 -9.77 -18.23
CA LEU A 70 17.11 -10.10 -17.05
C LEU A 70 18.05 -11.30 -17.28
N GLN A 71 17.70 -12.22 -18.20
CA GLN A 71 18.52 -13.39 -18.51
C GLN A 71 19.93 -13.03 -18.99
N GLN A 72 20.10 -11.85 -19.59
CA GLN A 72 21.40 -11.36 -20.06
C GLN A 72 22.36 -11.01 -18.92
N THR A 73 21.85 -10.92 -17.68
CA THR A 73 22.61 -10.48 -16.50
C THR A 73 23.12 -11.64 -15.63
N GLY A 74 22.54 -12.84 -15.79
CA GLY A 74 22.76 -13.97 -14.88
C GLY A 74 22.16 -13.78 -13.48
N CYS A 75 21.36 -12.73 -13.26
CA CYS A 75 20.69 -12.46 -11.99
C CYS A 75 19.46 -13.36 -11.80
N HIS A 76 19.22 -13.78 -10.56
CA HIS A 76 18.03 -14.54 -10.18
C HIS A 76 16.88 -13.62 -9.79
N LEU A 77 15.66 -13.85 -10.27
CA LEU A 77 14.48 -13.09 -9.89
C LEU A 77 13.61 -13.89 -8.91
N VAL A 78 13.19 -13.25 -7.83
CA VAL A 78 12.21 -13.77 -6.89
C VAL A 78 10.98 -12.88 -6.93
N VAL A 79 9.86 -13.46 -7.31
CA VAL A 79 8.56 -12.79 -7.41
C VAL A 79 7.63 -13.36 -6.36
N LEU A 80 7.16 -12.51 -5.46
CA LEU A 80 6.17 -12.86 -4.45
C LEU A 80 4.82 -12.24 -4.82
N ALA A 81 3.73 -12.93 -4.52
CA ALA A 81 2.40 -12.33 -4.62
C ALA A 81 2.12 -11.39 -3.44
N GLY A 82 1.59 -10.20 -3.74
CA GLY A 82 0.96 -9.33 -2.76
C GLY A 82 -0.54 -9.57 -2.64
N ASN A 83 -1.26 -8.62 -2.04
CA ASN A 83 -2.70 -8.73 -1.88
C ASN A 83 -3.50 -8.37 -3.15
N HIS A 84 -2.89 -7.69 -4.13
CA HIS A 84 -3.50 -7.38 -5.43
C HIS A 84 -3.37 -8.53 -6.44
N ASP A 85 -2.32 -9.35 -6.30
CA ASP A 85 -1.99 -10.39 -7.26
C ASP A 85 -2.94 -11.59 -7.20
N SER A 86 -3.26 -12.12 -8.38
CA SER A 86 -3.99 -13.39 -8.52
C SER A 86 -3.05 -14.59 -8.39
N VAL A 87 -3.35 -15.49 -7.45
CA VAL A 87 -2.61 -16.75 -7.26
C VAL A 87 -2.57 -17.57 -8.53
N ALA A 88 -3.72 -17.72 -9.18
CA ALA A 88 -3.86 -18.55 -10.37
C ALA A 88 -2.98 -18.01 -11.49
N THR A 89 -3.08 -16.70 -11.76
CA THR A 89 -2.32 -16.02 -12.83
C THR A 89 -0.81 -16.17 -12.66
N LEU A 90 -0.30 -16.02 -11.43
CA LEU A 90 1.12 -16.20 -11.15
C LEU A 90 1.53 -17.69 -11.23
N ASN A 91 0.71 -18.60 -10.72
CA ASN A 91 0.99 -20.03 -10.74
C ASN A 91 0.96 -20.63 -12.16
N GLU A 92 0.16 -20.09 -13.07
CA GLU A 92 0.11 -20.53 -14.48
C GLU A 92 1.47 -20.45 -15.18
N SER A 93 2.29 -19.46 -14.83
CA SER A 93 3.62 -19.25 -15.44
C SER A 93 4.79 -19.68 -14.56
N ARG A 94 4.53 -20.11 -13.31
CA ARG A 94 5.57 -20.46 -12.32
C ARG A 94 6.61 -21.44 -12.86
N ASP A 95 6.15 -22.56 -13.40
CA ASP A 95 7.06 -23.65 -13.82
C ASP A 95 7.81 -23.30 -15.11
N ILE A 96 7.23 -22.44 -15.96
CA ILE A 96 7.90 -21.91 -17.16
C ILE A 96 9.00 -20.91 -16.74
N LEU A 97 8.69 -20.01 -15.80
CA LEU A 97 9.63 -19.00 -15.30
C LEU A 97 10.80 -19.63 -14.53
N ALA A 98 10.64 -20.83 -13.97
CA ALA A 98 11.73 -21.58 -13.36
C ALA A 98 12.88 -21.90 -14.33
N PHE A 99 12.61 -22.00 -15.65
CA PHE A 99 13.65 -22.16 -16.69
C PHE A 99 14.37 -20.84 -17.03
N LEU A 100 13.92 -19.71 -16.48
CA LEU A 100 14.42 -18.35 -16.73
C LEU A 100 14.99 -17.74 -15.44
N ASN A 101 15.66 -18.54 -14.60
CA ASN A 101 16.23 -18.12 -13.31
C ASN A 101 15.27 -17.27 -12.48
N THR A 102 13.97 -17.62 -12.50
CA THR A 102 12.92 -16.86 -11.85
C THR A 102 12.07 -17.78 -10.98
N THR A 103 12.02 -17.50 -9.69
CA THR A 103 11.13 -18.18 -8.75
C THR A 103 9.90 -17.32 -8.52
N VAL A 104 8.70 -17.91 -8.74
CA VAL A 104 7.43 -17.27 -8.43
C VAL A 104 6.76 -17.99 -7.26
N VAL A 105 6.39 -17.24 -6.22
CA VAL A 105 5.73 -17.76 -5.00
C VAL A 105 4.45 -16.97 -4.75
N ALA A 106 3.31 -17.59 -5.07
CA ALA A 106 2.02 -16.91 -5.06
C ALA A 106 1.08 -17.30 -3.89
N SER A 107 1.42 -18.36 -3.16
CA SER A 107 0.64 -18.90 -2.05
C SER A 107 1.54 -19.30 -0.89
N ALA A 108 0.94 -19.51 0.29
CA ALA A 108 1.63 -20.08 1.44
C ALA A 108 2.11 -21.52 1.18
N GLY A 109 3.01 -22.02 2.03
CA GLY A 109 3.44 -23.42 2.06
C GLY A 109 4.65 -23.77 1.18
N HIS A 110 5.29 -22.78 0.55
CA HIS A 110 6.57 -23.01 -0.12
C HIS A 110 7.68 -23.20 0.92
N ALA A 111 8.53 -24.22 0.71
CA ALA A 111 9.68 -24.45 1.56
C ALA A 111 10.76 -23.37 1.34
N PRO A 112 11.58 -23.07 2.36
CA PRO A 112 12.78 -22.25 2.17
C PRO A 112 13.70 -22.83 1.08
N GLN A 113 14.40 -21.96 0.35
CA GLN A 113 15.25 -22.35 -0.76
C GLN A 113 16.61 -21.64 -0.74
N VAL A 114 17.62 -22.28 -1.32
CA VAL A 114 18.94 -21.66 -1.52
C VAL A 114 18.87 -20.69 -2.69
N LEU A 115 19.27 -19.44 -2.47
CA LEU A 115 19.56 -18.49 -3.55
C LEU A 115 21.02 -18.62 -3.96
N LEU A 116 21.26 -18.73 -5.26
CA LEU A 116 22.61 -18.83 -5.82
C LEU A 116 23.17 -17.44 -6.10
N GLN A 117 24.49 -17.32 -6.00
CA GLN A 117 25.26 -16.21 -6.56
C GLN A 117 25.42 -16.38 -8.06
N ARG A 118 25.89 -15.34 -8.76
CA ARG A 118 26.11 -15.39 -10.21
C ARG A 118 27.08 -16.48 -10.66
N ASP A 119 27.99 -16.91 -9.80
CA ASP A 119 28.94 -18.00 -10.07
C ASP A 119 28.37 -19.41 -9.79
N GLY A 120 27.11 -19.50 -9.39
CA GLY A 120 26.42 -20.75 -9.06
C GLY A 120 26.64 -21.26 -7.64
N THR A 121 27.40 -20.56 -6.80
CA THR A 121 27.59 -20.94 -5.39
C THR A 121 26.40 -20.54 -4.51
N PRO A 122 26.08 -21.28 -3.43
CA PRO A 122 25.09 -20.85 -2.45
C PRO A 122 25.42 -19.48 -1.85
N GLY A 123 24.50 -18.52 -1.96
CA GLY A 123 24.67 -17.15 -1.48
C GLY A 123 23.84 -16.80 -0.25
N ALA A 124 22.61 -17.32 -0.16
CA ALA A 124 21.69 -17.10 0.96
C ALA A 124 20.63 -18.21 1.05
N ILE A 125 19.96 -18.30 2.19
CA ILE A 125 18.71 -19.05 2.33
C ILE A 125 17.55 -18.05 2.33
N LEU A 126 16.57 -18.27 1.47
CA LEU A 126 15.36 -17.45 1.38
C LEU A 126 14.17 -18.19 2.00
N CYS A 127 13.42 -17.53 2.89
CA CYS A 127 12.07 -17.91 3.29
C CYS A 127 11.06 -17.12 2.44
N PRO A 128 10.52 -17.70 1.34
CA PRO A 128 9.64 -16.96 0.45
C PRO A 128 8.21 -16.93 1.02
N VAL A 129 7.92 -15.90 1.81
CA VAL A 129 6.60 -15.66 2.38
C VAL A 129 5.89 -14.58 1.57
N PRO A 130 4.85 -14.91 0.78
CA PRO A 130 4.03 -13.93 0.06
C PRO A 130 2.96 -13.33 1.00
N PHE A 131 1.99 -12.61 0.46
CA PHE A 131 0.78 -12.26 1.20
C PHE A 131 0.03 -13.54 1.66
N LEU A 132 -0.13 -13.71 2.97
CA LEU A 132 -0.80 -14.86 3.57
C LEU A 132 -2.30 -14.61 3.63
N ARG A 133 -3.09 -15.31 2.81
CA ARG A 133 -4.56 -15.21 2.92
C ARG A 133 -4.99 -15.94 4.19
N PRO A 134 -5.91 -15.40 5.01
CA PRO A 134 -6.32 -16.06 6.24
C PRO A 134 -6.73 -17.52 6.02
N ARG A 135 -7.54 -17.80 5.00
CA ARG A 135 -7.98 -19.16 4.65
C ARG A 135 -6.85 -20.16 4.36
N ASP A 136 -5.65 -19.70 4.05
CA ASP A 136 -4.50 -20.54 3.72
C ASP A 136 -3.72 -20.94 5.01
N ILE A 137 -3.91 -20.21 6.11
CA ILE A 137 -3.13 -20.37 7.36
C ILE A 137 -3.98 -20.61 8.61
N ILE A 138 -5.29 -20.35 8.57
CA ILE A 138 -6.22 -20.58 9.67
C ILE A 138 -7.34 -21.54 9.30
N THR A 139 -7.69 -22.42 10.22
CA THR A 139 -8.92 -23.21 10.17
C THR A 139 -10.03 -22.42 10.88
N SER A 140 -11.12 -22.13 10.16
CA SER A 140 -12.23 -21.35 10.73
C SER A 140 -12.94 -22.10 11.85
N GLN A 141 -13.24 -21.41 12.95
CA GLN A 141 -14.00 -21.95 14.09
C GLN A 141 -15.22 -21.05 14.34
N ALA A 142 -16.38 -21.68 14.54
CA ALA A 142 -17.62 -20.97 14.85
C ALA A 142 -17.61 -20.45 16.29
N GLY A 143 -18.25 -19.31 16.53
CA GLY A 143 -18.42 -18.73 17.87
C GLY A 143 -17.30 -17.81 18.35
N LEU A 144 -16.23 -17.62 17.57
CA LEU A 144 -15.16 -16.68 17.92
C LEU A 144 -15.63 -15.23 17.90
N THR A 145 -15.31 -14.50 18.98
CA THR A 145 -15.44 -13.05 19.07
C THR A 145 -14.44 -12.34 18.14
N GLY A 146 -14.61 -11.04 17.93
CA GLY A 146 -13.69 -10.24 17.10
C GLY A 146 -12.25 -10.27 17.62
N GLN A 147 -12.07 -10.13 18.94
CA GLN A 147 -10.74 -10.17 19.58
C GLN A 147 -10.07 -11.55 19.44
N GLU A 148 -10.83 -12.63 19.59
CA GLU A 148 -10.28 -13.99 19.41
C GLU A 148 -9.85 -14.23 17.97
N LYS A 149 -10.61 -13.75 16.98
CA LYS A 149 -10.21 -13.83 15.56
C LYS A 149 -8.91 -13.07 15.29
N GLN A 150 -8.76 -11.88 15.87
CA GLN A 150 -7.54 -11.09 15.77
C GLN A 150 -6.34 -11.86 16.34
N GLN A 151 -6.46 -12.36 17.57
CA GLN A 151 -5.38 -13.10 18.24
C GLN A 151 -5.03 -14.39 17.49
N HIS A 152 -6.04 -15.10 16.97
CA HIS A 152 -5.83 -16.34 16.24
C HIS A 152 -5.08 -16.10 14.92
N LEU A 153 -5.46 -15.06 14.14
CA LEU A 153 -4.74 -14.70 12.92
C LEU A 153 -3.32 -14.22 13.24
N LEU A 154 -3.15 -13.41 14.28
CA LEU A 154 -1.83 -12.95 14.73
C LEU A 154 -0.91 -14.12 15.10
N SER A 155 -1.40 -15.09 15.87
CA SER A 155 -0.65 -16.31 16.23
C SER A 155 -0.31 -17.11 14.98
N ALA A 156 -1.28 -17.36 14.09
CA ALA A 156 -1.05 -18.15 12.88
C ALA A 156 0.03 -17.54 11.97
N ILE A 157 0.03 -16.21 11.79
CA ILE A 157 1.08 -15.52 11.04
C ILE A 157 2.43 -15.65 11.76
N THR A 158 2.45 -15.45 13.09
CA THR A 158 3.68 -15.57 13.90
C THR A 158 4.27 -16.98 13.78
N ASP A 159 3.46 -18.01 14.01
CA ASP A 159 3.86 -19.41 13.96
C ASP A 159 4.34 -19.80 12.56
N TYR A 160 3.68 -19.30 11.50
CA TYR A 160 4.12 -19.51 10.12
C TYR A 160 5.52 -18.95 9.88
N TYR A 161 5.80 -17.72 10.31
CA TYR A 161 7.12 -17.11 10.19
C TYR A 161 8.19 -17.86 10.99
N GLN A 162 7.88 -18.27 12.23
CA GLN A 162 8.82 -19.04 13.07
C GLN A 162 9.13 -20.40 12.45
N GLN A 163 8.13 -21.11 11.93
CA GLN A 163 8.32 -22.39 11.25
C GLN A 163 9.21 -22.24 10.00
N GLN A 164 8.92 -21.26 9.13
CA GLN A 164 9.73 -20.99 7.94
C GLN A 164 11.18 -20.66 8.28
N TYR A 165 11.41 -19.86 9.33
CA TYR A 165 12.76 -19.54 9.79
C TYR A 165 13.49 -20.75 10.37
N GLN A 166 12.79 -21.60 11.14
CA GLN A 166 13.35 -22.83 11.67
C GLN A 166 13.77 -23.79 10.54
N ASP A 167 12.91 -23.96 9.54
CA ASP A 167 13.21 -24.78 8.35
C ASP A 167 14.39 -24.21 7.56
N ALA A 168 14.50 -22.88 7.46
CA ALA A 168 15.64 -22.22 6.83
C ALA A 168 16.94 -22.40 7.63
N CYS A 169 16.88 -22.40 8.96
CA CYS A 169 18.03 -22.71 9.81
C CYS A 169 18.48 -24.17 9.62
N THR A 170 17.53 -25.10 9.51
CA THR A 170 17.83 -26.51 9.20
C THR A 170 18.45 -26.65 7.81
N LEU A 171 17.92 -25.95 6.80
CA LEU A 171 18.47 -25.96 5.44
C LEU A 171 19.87 -25.34 5.36
N ARG A 172 20.13 -24.27 6.12
CA ARG A 172 21.45 -23.64 6.22
C ARG A 172 22.50 -24.62 6.77
N GLY A 173 22.13 -25.41 7.78
CA GLY A 173 23.06 -26.27 8.51
C GLY A 173 24.22 -25.45 9.11
N ASP A 174 25.45 -25.94 8.96
CA ASP A 174 26.67 -25.29 9.46
C ASP A 174 27.26 -24.25 8.50
N GLN A 175 26.61 -24.00 7.35
CA GLN A 175 27.10 -23.05 6.35
C GLN A 175 26.90 -21.62 6.82
N ASN A 176 27.85 -20.74 6.48
CA ASN A 176 27.80 -19.34 6.84
C ASN A 176 26.99 -18.51 5.81
N LEU A 177 25.69 -18.83 5.69
CA LEU A 177 24.77 -18.17 4.77
C LEU A 177 23.77 -17.28 5.53
N PRO A 178 23.48 -16.06 5.03
CA PRO A 178 22.42 -15.23 5.61
C PRO A 178 21.05 -15.86 5.33
N ILE A 179 20.12 -15.71 6.27
CA ILE A 179 18.70 -16.04 6.09
C ILE A 179 17.94 -14.76 5.77
N ILE A 180 17.25 -14.76 4.64
CA ILE A 180 16.41 -13.67 4.16
C ILE A 180 14.96 -14.12 4.26
N ALA A 181 14.14 -13.43 5.04
CA ALA A 181 12.69 -13.62 5.04
C ALA A 181 12.01 -12.54 4.23
N THR A 182 10.86 -12.86 3.64
CA THR A 182 10.05 -11.88 2.91
C THR A 182 8.69 -11.69 3.58
N GLY A 183 7.91 -10.74 3.10
CA GLY A 183 6.54 -10.57 3.57
C GLY A 183 5.80 -9.49 2.82
N HIS A 184 4.48 -9.55 2.91
CA HIS A 184 3.61 -8.53 2.35
C HIS A 184 2.43 -8.33 3.30
N LEU A 185 2.56 -7.36 4.21
CA LEU A 185 1.58 -7.08 5.27
C LEU A 185 1.80 -5.66 5.84
N THR A 186 0.88 -5.17 6.68
CA THR A 186 1.07 -3.92 7.43
C THR A 186 1.66 -4.22 8.82
N THR A 187 2.71 -3.50 9.22
CA THR A 187 3.27 -3.56 10.59
C THR A 187 2.83 -2.40 11.47
N VAL A 188 2.91 -2.57 12.79
CA VAL A 188 2.65 -1.50 13.77
C VAL A 188 3.62 -0.34 13.53
N GLY A 189 3.10 0.89 13.51
CA GLY A 189 3.87 2.11 13.29
C GLY A 189 4.20 2.41 11.82
N ALA A 190 3.73 1.59 10.87
CA ALA A 190 3.95 1.85 9.45
C ALA A 190 3.20 3.11 8.99
N SER A 191 3.90 3.99 8.26
CA SER A 191 3.29 5.15 7.62
C SER A 191 2.61 4.73 6.32
N LYS A 192 1.27 4.74 6.32
CA LYS A 192 0.44 4.38 5.16
C LYS A 192 0.32 5.54 4.16
N SER A 193 -0.07 5.21 2.94
CA SER A 193 -0.45 6.16 1.88
C SER A 193 -1.83 5.81 1.33
N ASP A 194 -2.47 6.72 0.62
CA ASP A 194 -3.84 6.53 0.13
C ASP A 194 -3.99 5.36 -0.85
N ALA A 195 -2.92 4.98 -1.58
CA ALA A 195 -2.95 3.83 -2.48
C ALA A 195 -2.89 2.46 -1.77
N VAL A 196 -2.52 2.42 -0.48
CA VAL A 196 -2.45 1.17 0.29
C VAL A 196 -3.86 0.72 0.64
N ARG A 197 -4.27 -0.46 0.15
CA ARG A 197 -5.55 -1.06 0.54
C ARG A 197 -5.49 -1.64 1.94
N GLU A 198 -6.56 -1.49 2.71
CA GLU A 198 -6.66 -2.19 3.99
C GLU A 198 -6.73 -3.70 3.76
N ILE A 199 -5.81 -4.44 4.39
CA ILE A 199 -5.79 -5.89 4.43
C ILE A 199 -6.28 -6.39 5.78
N TYR A 200 -6.74 -7.65 5.81
CA TYR A 200 -7.24 -8.30 7.03
C TYR A 200 -8.37 -7.52 7.74
N ILE A 201 -9.19 -6.78 6.98
CA ILE A 201 -10.32 -5.98 7.47
C ILE A 201 -11.20 -6.82 8.40
N GLY A 202 -11.46 -6.31 9.60
CA GLY A 202 -12.26 -6.97 10.63
C GLY A 202 -11.53 -8.07 11.41
N THR A 203 -10.21 -8.21 11.23
CA THR A 203 -9.39 -9.17 11.98
C THR A 203 -8.09 -8.57 12.52
N LEU A 204 -7.15 -8.15 11.68
CA LEU A 204 -5.82 -7.69 12.14
C LEU A 204 -5.44 -6.36 11.49
N ASP A 205 -5.33 -5.30 12.29
CA ASP A 205 -5.00 -3.97 11.77
C ASP A 205 -3.52 -3.80 11.41
N ALA A 206 -2.64 -4.41 12.21
CA ALA A 206 -1.20 -4.32 12.06
C ALA A 206 -0.47 -5.46 12.77
N PHE A 207 0.65 -5.91 12.19
CA PHE A 207 1.51 -6.94 12.75
C PHE A 207 2.64 -6.34 13.60
N PRO A 208 2.84 -6.77 14.86
CA PRO A 208 3.95 -6.29 15.69
C PRO A 208 5.30 -6.81 15.18
N ALA A 209 6.28 -5.93 14.99
CA ALA A 209 7.57 -6.30 14.41
C ALA A 209 8.39 -7.26 15.29
N GLN A 210 8.20 -7.25 16.61
CA GLN A 210 8.83 -8.17 17.54
C GLN A 210 8.41 -9.64 17.35
N ASN A 211 7.33 -9.90 16.60
CA ASN A 211 6.88 -11.26 16.29
C ASN A 211 7.63 -11.86 15.09
N PHE A 212 8.40 -11.06 14.35
CA PHE A 212 9.26 -11.60 13.29
C PHE A 212 10.41 -12.43 13.88
N PRO A 213 10.85 -13.49 13.17
CA PRO A 213 12.00 -14.27 13.56
C PRO A 213 13.30 -13.49 13.32
N PRO A 214 14.41 -13.88 13.98
CA PRO A 214 15.69 -13.17 13.89
C PRO A 214 16.46 -13.51 12.60
N ALA A 215 15.84 -13.30 11.43
CA ALA A 215 16.48 -13.41 10.12
C ALA A 215 17.51 -12.28 9.92
N ASP A 216 18.52 -12.52 9.07
CA ASP A 216 19.57 -11.53 8.81
C ASP A 216 19.03 -10.34 7.99
N TYR A 217 17.96 -10.55 7.22
CA TYR A 217 17.20 -9.49 6.56
C TYR A 217 15.73 -9.89 6.37
N ILE A 218 14.81 -8.94 6.55
CA ILE A 218 13.37 -9.10 6.32
C ILE A 218 12.91 -8.05 5.29
N ALA A 219 12.62 -8.54 4.09
CA ALA A 219 12.19 -7.75 2.94
C ALA A 219 10.65 -7.68 2.89
N LEU A 220 10.07 -6.56 3.30
CA LEU A 220 8.62 -6.36 3.33
C LEU A 220 8.16 -5.46 2.16
N GLY A 221 7.00 -5.81 1.56
CA GLY A 221 6.18 -4.92 0.73
C GLY A 221 4.82 -4.66 1.34
N HIS A 222 3.89 -4.03 0.60
CA HIS A 222 2.55 -3.53 0.97
C HIS A 222 2.49 -2.04 1.32
N ILE A 223 3.56 -1.51 1.94
CA ILE A 223 3.62 -0.10 2.32
C ILE A 223 4.50 0.66 1.33
N HIS A 224 3.90 1.58 0.58
CA HIS A 224 4.51 2.24 -0.57
C HIS A 224 5.63 3.26 -0.24
N ARG A 225 5.85 3.54 1.05
CA ARG A 225 6.92 4.42 1.52
C ARG A 225 8.04 3.63 2.17
N ALA A 226 9.26 3.83 1.67
CA ALA A 226 10.47 3.27 2.27
C ALA A 226 10.59 3.68 3.74
N GLN A 227 10.74 2.70 4.64
CA GLN A 227 10.89 2.95 6.07
C GLN A 227 11.49 1.76 6.81
N VAL A 228 12.13 2.08 7.94
CA VAL A 228 12.68 1.10 8.90
C VAL A 228 11.62 0.79 9.94
N ILE A 229 11.47 -0.49 10.29
CA ILE A 229 10.45 -0.94 11.25
C ILE A 229 11.08 -1.27 12.60
N GLY A 230 10.43 -0.80 13.68
CA GLY A 230 10.83 -1.11 15.06
C GLY A 230 12.21 -0.60 15.46
N GLY A 231 12.80 0.35 14.71
CA GLY A 231 14.18 0.81 14.93
C GLY A 231 15.24 -0.24 14.57
N THR A 232 14.88 -1.29 13.83
CA THR A 232 15.77 -2.40 13.46
C THR A 232 16.17 -2.31 11.99
N GLU A 233 17.47 -2.17 11.72
CA GLU A 233 17.95 -1.90 10.34
C GLU A 233 17.67 -3.04 9.35
N HIS A 234 17.51 -4.28 9.84
CA HIS A 234 17.31 -5.47 9.02
C HIS A 234 15.84 -5.72 8.62
N ILE A 235 14.87 -4.97 9.16
CA ILE A 235 13.44 -5.09 8.80
C ILE A 235 13.00 -3.81 8.08
N ARG A 236 12.72 -3.91 6.78
CA ARG A 236 12.44 -2.72 5.95
C ARG A 236 11.30 -2.93 4.99
N TYR A 237 10.54 -1.85 4.78
CA TYR A 237 9.82 -1.64 3.53
C TYR A 237 10.73 -0.89 2.55
N CYS A 238 10.76 -1.34 1.30
CA CYS A 238 11.36 -0.58 0.20
C CYS A 238 10.36 0.43 -0.40
N GLY A 239 9.07 0.12 -0.35
CA GLY A 239 8.03 0.94 -0.93
C GLY A 239 7.98 0.82 -2.45
N SER A 240 7.05 1.57 -3.04
CA SER A 240 6.84 1.53 -4.49
C SER A 240 7.97 2.27 -5.22
N PRO A 241 8.37 1.82 -6.42
CA PRO A 241 9.41 2.47 -7.21
C PRO A 241 8.93 3.74 -7.93
N ILE A 242 7.60 3.92 -8.06
CA ILE A 242 6.96 5.11 -8.61
C ILE A 242 5.90 5.62 -7.62
N ALA A 243 5.45 6.87 -7.72
CA ALA A 243 4.36 7.35 -6.88
C ALA A 243 3.02 6.72 -7.32
N LEU A 244 2.36 5.98 -6.42
CA LEU A 244 1.10 5.26 -6.71
C LEU A 244 -0.14 6.05 -6.28
N SER A 245 0.03 7.04 -5.39
CA SER A 245 -0.96 8.06 -5.04
C SER A 245 -0.33 9.44 -4.91
N PHE A 246 -1.17 10.48 -4.95
CA PHE A 246 -0.73 11.87 -4.88
C PHE A 246 -0.09 12.24 -3.52
N ASP A 247 -0.45 11.58 -2.43
CA ASP A 247 0.17 11.81 -1.10
C ASP A 247 1.61 11.26 -1.00
N GLU A 248 2.08 10.58 -2.05
CA GLU A 248 3.47 10.17 -2.23
C GLU A 248 4.29 11.16 -3.09
N CYS A 249 3.68 12.22 -3.62
CA CYS A 249 4.38 13.22 -4.43
C CYS A 249 5.50 13.90 -3.63
N GLY A 250 6.60 14.26 -4.31
CA GLY A 250 7.75 14.95 -3.70
C GLY A 250 8.58 14.09 -2.74
N LYS A 251 8.27 12.79 -2.59
CA LYS A 251 9.06 11.84 -1.79
C LYS A 251 9.98 11.05 -2.70
N ASN A 252 11.23 10.86 -2.26
CA ASN A 252 12.18 10.03 -2.99
C ASN A 252 11.69 8.59 -3.03
N LYS A 253 11.78 8.00 -4.23
CA LYS A 253 11.51 6.59 -4.49
C LYS A 253 12.84 5.85 -4.50
N CYS A 254 12.89 4.63 -3.96
CA CYS A 254 14.14 3.90 -3.89
C CYS A 254 13.96 2.39 -4.02
N VAL A 255 15.04 1.73 -4.44
CA VAL A 255 15.25 0.29 -4.29
C VAL A 255 16.39 0.09 -3.31
N HIS A 256 16.30 -0.93 -2.46
CA HIS A 256 17.36 -1.22 -1.49
C HIS A 256 18.38 -2.17 -2.09
N LEU A 257 19.63 -1.73 -2.23
CA LEU A 257 20.77 -2.60 -2.47
C LEU A 257 21.26 -3.15 -1.13
N VAL A 258 21.10 -4.45 -0.93
CA VAL A 258 21.43 -5.13 0.33
C VAL A 258 22.65 -6.01 0.10
N SER A 259 23.69 -5.78 0.89
CA SER A 259 24.94 -6.52 0.82
C SER A 259 25.11 -7.41 2.05
N PHE A 260 25.52 -8.64 1.81
CA PHE A 260 25.84 -9.61 2.86
C PHE A 260 27.31 -10.02 2.78
N ASP A 261 27.96 -10.06 3.93
CA ASP A 261 29.33 -10.52 4.11
C ASP A 261 29.41 -11.53 5.25
N ALA A 262 30.18 -12.60 5.06
CA ALA A 262 30.37 -13.69 6.02
C ALA A 262 29.06 -14.12 6.73
N GLY A 263 27.98 -14.35 5.97
CA GLY A 263 26.70 -14.83 6.50
C GLY A 263 25.85 -13.80 7.23
N LYS A 264 26.23 -12.51 7.21
CA LYS A 264 25.56 -11.43 7.95
C LYS A 264 25.24 -10.24 7.07
N LEU A 265 24.23 -9.48 7.47
CA LEU A 265 23.90 -8.19 6.86
C LEU A 265 25.08 -7.23 7.04
N SER A 266 25.61 -6.70 5.93
CA SER A 266 26.75 -5.77 5.92
C SER A 266 26.30 -4.33 5.66
N ALA A 267 25.42 -4.12 4.68
CA ALA A 267 24.92 -2.78 4.33
C ALA A 267 23.54 -2.83 3.68
N VAL A 268 22.78 -1.75 3.86
CA VAL A 268 21.53 -1.47 3.15
C VAL A 268 21.63 -0.06 2.57
N GLU A 269 21.80 0.03 1.25
CA GLU A 269 21.92 1.28 0.52
C GLU A 269 20.62 1.60 -0.22
N ASN A 270 20.11 2.81 -0.05
CA ASN A 270 18.91 3.26 -0.74
C ASN A 270 19.31 3.86 -2.10
N ILE A 271 19.11 3.12 -3.19
CA ILE A 271 19.36 3.62 -4.54
C ILE A 271 18.11 4.36 -5.02
N THR A 272 18.23 5.65 -5.30
CA THR A 272 17.08 6.49 -5.71
C THR A 272 16.65 6.15 -7.13
N VAL A 273 15.35 5.93 -7.32
CA VAL A 273 14.73 5.70 -8.63
C VAL A 273 14.50 7.06 -9.31
N PRO A 274 14.98 7.26 -10.55
CA PRO A 274 14.72 8.49 -11.30
C PRO A 274 13.23 8.69 -11.58
N ILE A 275 12.73 9.90 -11.35
CA ILE A 275 11.33 10.27 -11.59
C ILE A 275 11.19 10.71 -13.06
N THR A 276 10.36 10.01 -13.83
CA THR A 276 10.10 10.35 -15.25
C THR A 276 8.77 11.06 -15.49
N GLN A 277 7.84 11.04 -14.53
CA GLN A 277 6.58 11.77 -14.55
C GLN A 277 6.41 12.50 -13.22
N GLN A 278 6.36 13.83 -13.27
CA GLN A 278 6.18 14.63 -12.06
C GLN A 278 4.71 14.67 -11.66
N LEU A 279 4.47 14.58 -10.35
CA LEU A 279 3.16 14.78 -9.72
C LEU A 279 3.26 15.98 -8.77
N ALA A 280 2.19 16.77 -8.68
CA ALA A 280 2.07 17.80 -7.66
C ALA A 280 0.65 17.90 -7.11
N VAL A 281 0.56 18.27 -5.83
CA VAL A 281 -0.71 18.54 -5.14
C VAL A 281 -0.77 20.03 -4.85
N LEU A 282 -1.84 20.69 -5.30
CA LEU A 282 -2.13 22.09 -5.01
C LEU A 282 -3.29 22.16 -4.03
N LYS A 283 -3.11 22.87 -2.92
CA LYS A 283 -4.15 23.01 -1.89
C LYS A 283 -4.42 24.48 -1.58
N GLY A 284 -5.70 24.85 -1.44
CA GLY A 284 -6.10 26.17 -0.99
C GLY A 284 -7.39 26.68 -1.66
N ASP A 285 -7.61 27.99 -1.55
CA ASP A 285 -8.64 28.67 -2.33
C ASP A 285 -8.16 28.93 -3.77
N LEU A 286 -9.03 29.49 -4.62
CA LEU A 286 -8.69 29.76 -6.02
C LEU A 286 -7.48 30.69 -6.18
N ALA A 287 -7.33 31.68 -5.30
CA ALA A 287 -6.22 32.63 -5.36
C ALA A 287 -4.89 31.94 -5.03
N ALA A 288 -4.87 31.11 -3.98
CA ALA A 288 -3.71 30.31 -3.60
C ALA A 288 -3.33 29.27 -4.66
N ILE A 289 -4.33 28.62 -5.29
CA ILE A 289 -4.09 27.68 -6.40
C ILE A 289 -3.49 28.43 -7.59
N THR A 290 -4.04 29.59 -7.94
CA THR A 290 -3.52 30.43 -9.05
C THR A 290 -2.07 30.83 -8.78
N ALA A 291 -1.76 31.28 -7.56
CA ALA A 291 -0.40 31.63 -7.16
C ALA A 291 0.57 30.44 -7.22
N GLN A 292 0.13 29.23 -6.85
CA GLN A 292 0.95 28.03 -6.97
C GLN A 292 1.17 27.60 -8.43
N LEU A 293 0.19 27.81 -9.32
CA LEU A 293 0.32 27.50 -10.74
C LEU A 293 1.38 28.37 -11.45
N GLU A 294 1.66 29.56 -10.92
CA GLU A 294 2.71 30.45 -11.48
C GLU A 294 4.10 29.81 -11.54
N GLN A 295 4.37 28.79 -10.71
CA GLN A 295 5.67 28.10 -10.73
C GLN A 295 5.96 27.37 -12.05
N TRP A 296 4.93 27.02 -12.82
CA TRP A 296 5.07 26.38 -14.13
C TRP A 296 4.93 27.36 -15.31
N ARG A 297 4.72 28.65 -15.04
CA ARG A 297 4.64 29.65 -16.11
C ARG A 297 6.02 29.86 -16.71
N ASN A 298 6.09 29.81 -18.06
CA ASN A 298 7.32 29.92 -18.84
C ASN A 298 8.37 28.82 -18.57
N VAL A 299 7.98 27.70 -17.95
CA VAL A 299 8.85 26.53 -17.79
C VAL A 299 8.63 25.59 -18.97
N GLN A 300 9.70 25.10 -19.57
CA GLN A 300 9.62 23.99 -20.53
C GLN A 300 9.71 22.67 -19.75
N GLN A 301 8.61 21.92 -19.74
CA GLN A 301 8.47 20.70 -18.97
C GLN A 301 7.79 19.64 -19.83
N GLU A 302 8.54 18.60 -20.19
CA GLU A 302 8.04 17.41 -20.89
C GLU A 302 8.52 16.15 -20.14
N PRO A 303 7.63 15.23 -19.75
CA PRO A 303 6.16 15.30 -19.88
C PRO A 303 5.51 16.36 -18.95
N PRO A 304 4.26 16.77 -19.22
CA PRO A 304 3.54 17.74 -18.38
C PRO A 304 3.33 17.20 -16.96
N VAL A 305 3.37 18.08 -15.96
CA VAL A 305 3.17 17.69 -14.55
C VAL A 305 1.71 17.32 -14.31
N TRP A 306 1.45 16.18 -13.67
CA TRP A 306 0.09 15.80 -13.29
C TRP A 306 -0.30 16.43 -11.96
N LEU A 307 -1.47 17.08 -11.93
CA LEU A 307 -1.95 17.84 -10.78
C LEU A 307 -3.17 17.20 -10.11
N ASP A 308 -3.16 17.17 -8.79
CA ASP A 308 -4.34 17.06 -7.92
C ASP A 308 -4.60 18.41 -7.26
N ILE A 309 -5.80 18.94 -7.44
CA ILE A 309 -6.20 20.24 -6.90
C ILE A 309 -7.23 20.03 -5.79
N GLU A 310 -6.82 20.36 -4.56
CA GLU A 310 -7.62 20.32 -3.35
C GLU A 310 -8.14 21.70 -2.96
N ILE A 311 -9.44 21.91 -3.20
CA ILE A 311 -10.12 23.16 -2.87
C ILE A 311 -10.58 23.13 -1.42
N THR A 312 -10.26 24.18 -0.66
CA THR A 312 -10.65 24.33 0.75
C THR A 312 -11.90 25.20 0.98
N THR A 313 -12.44 25.84 -0.06
CA THR A 313 -13.63 26.71 0.04
C THR A 313 -14.94 25.95 -0.17
N ASP A 314 -16.05 26.55 0.26
CA ASP A 314 -17.41 25.97 0.14
C ASP A 314 -18.03 26.12 -1.27
N ASP A 315 -17.30 26.70 -2.23
CA ASP A 315 -17.78 26.93 -3.58
C ASP A 315 -18.22 25.63 -4.29
N TYR A 316 -19.13 25.77 -5.27
CA TYR A 316 -19.60 24.66 -6.09
C TYR A 316 -18.45 24.11 -6.96
N LEU A 317 -18.17 22.81 -6.83
CA LEU A 317 -17.09 22.12 -7.54
C LEU A 317 -17.20 22.23 -9.08
N HIS A 318 -18.42 22.28 -9.62
CA HIS A 318 -18.62 22.30 -11.08
C HIS A 318 -18.10 23.61 -11.73
N ASP A 319 -18.32 24.75 -11.08
CA ASP A 319 -17.81 26.04 -11.56
C ASP A 319 -16.29 26.13 -11.42
N MET A 320 -15.73 25.45 -10.41
CA MET A 320 -14.29 25.43 -10.15
C MET A 320 -13.51 24.66 -11.22
N GLN A 321 -14.05 23.55 -11.74
CA GLN A 321 -13.41 22.80 -12.82
C GLN A 321 -13.19 23.65 -14.07
N ARG A 322 -14.20 24.43 -14.49
CA ARG A 322 -14.09 25.32 -15.65
C ARG A 322 -13.05 26.43 -15.44
N LYS A 323 -13.02 27.03 -14.24
CA LYS A 323 -12.05 28.06 -13.89
C LYS A 323 -10.62 27.51 -13.90
N ILE A 324 -10.41 26.35 -13.27
CA ILE A 324 -9.11 25.67 -13.25
C ILE A 324 -8.66 25.34 -14.67
N GLN A 325 -9.54 24.77 -15.50
CA GLN A 325 -9.21 24.43 -16.88
C GLN A 325 -8.72 25.64 -17.67
N ALA A 326 -9.39 26.78 -17.55
CA ALA A 326 -8.98 28.03 -18.21
C ALA A 326 -7.63 28.57 -17.67
N LEU A 327 -7.33 28.37 -16.38
CA LEU A 327 -6.05 28.79 -15.78
C LEU A 327 -4.87 27.90 -16.20
N THR A 328 -5.13 26.64 -16.53
CA THR A 328 -4.10 25.65 -16.87
C THR A 328 -3.88 25.48 -18.37
N GLU A 329 -4.68 26.09 -19.23
CA GLU A 329 -4.65 25.90 -20.69
C GLU A 329 -3.28 26.20 -21.31
N ASP A 330 -2.60 27.26 -20.83
CA ASP A 330 -1.30 27.70 -21.34
C ASP A 330 -0.11 27.17 -20.51
N LEU A 331 -0.34 26.26 -19.56
CA LEU A 331 0.68 25.73 -18.66
C LEU A 331 1.08 24.30 -19.04
N PRO A 332 2.33 23.88 -18.82
CA PRO A 332 2.79 22.52 -19.09
C PRO A 332 2.36 21.54 -17.98
N VAL A 333 1.07 21.53 -17.67
CA VAL A 333 0.46 20.74 -16.59
C VAL A 333 -0.81 20.06 -17.08
N GLU A 334 -1.15 18.93 -16.48
CA GLU A 334 -2.38 18.19 -16.76
C GLU A 334 -3.12 17.94 -15.44
N VAL A 335 -4.32 18.49 -15.31
CA VAL A 335 -5.13 18.33 -14.09
C VAL A 335 -5.86 16.99 -14.16
N LEU A 336 -5.52 16.06 -13.27
CA LEU A 336 -6.15 14.74 -13.20
C LEU A 336 -7.33 14.71 -12.23
N LEU A 337 -7.27 15.53 -11.18
CA LEU A 337 -8.24 15.51 -10.11
C LEU A 337 -8.49 16.92 -9.57
N VAL A 338 -9.77 17.25 -9.39
CA VAL A 338 -10.23 18.44 -8.68
C VAL A 338 -11.20 17.98 -7.61
N ARG A 339 -10.87 18.22 -6.35
CA ARG A 339 -11.63 17.69 -5.21
C ARG A 339 -11.69 18.66 -4.05
N ARG A 340 -12.66 18.46 -3.15
CA ARG A 340 -12.67 19.14 -1.85
C ARG A 340 -11.60 18.57 -0.94
N SER A 341 -11.00 19.40 -0.10
CA SER A 341 -9.96 18.99 0.85
C SER A 341 -10.45 17.86 1.77
N ARG A 342 -9.53 16.98 2.15
CA ARG A 342 -9.82 15.83 3.03
C ARG A 342 -10.35 16.26 4.40
N GLU A 343 -9.79 17.32 4.97
CA GLU A 343 -10.23 17.90 6.26
C GLU A 343 -11.71 18.30 6.25
N GLN A 344 -12.20 18.86 5.14
CA GLN A 344 -13.61 19.23 5.01
C GLN A 344 -14.49 17.98 4.94
N ARG A 345 -14.06 16.91 4.26
CA ARG A 345 -14.78 15.63 4.22
C ARG A 345 -14.81 14.94 5.59
N GLU A 346 -13.70 14.95 6.32
CA GLU A 346 -13.62 14.38 7.66
C GLU A 346 -14.51 15.14 8.65
N ARG A 347 -14.62 16.47 8.54
CA ARG A 347 -15.60 17.27 9.32
C ARG A 347 -17.05 16.92 8.98
N ILE A 348 -17.37 16.73 7.70
CA ILE A 348 -18.72 16.32 7.28
C ILE A 348 -19.04 14.92 7.84
N MET A 349 -18.11 13.97 7.72
CA MET A 349 -18.29 12.60 8.24
C MET A 349 -18.33 12.56 9.78
N ALA A 350 -17.57 13.40 10.47
CA ALA A 350 -17.60 13.50 11.93
C ALA A 350 -18.93 14.07 12.45
N ASN A 351 -19.60 14.91 11.64
CA ASN A 351 -20.95 15.39 11.93
C ASN A 351 -22.03 14.32 11.66
N GLU A 352 -21.76 13.35 10.79
CA GLU A 352 -22.58 12.15 10.63
C GLU A 352 -22.28 11.13 11.73
N ARG A 353 -22.67 11.42 12.96
CA ARG A 353 -22.80 10.36 13.97
C ARG A 353 -23.79 9.32 13.45
N ARG A 354 -23.27 8.13 13.12
CA ARG A 354 -24.05 6.93 12.77
C ARG A 354 -24.74 6.36 14.02
N GLU A 355 -25.61 7.15 14.63
CA GLU A 355 -26.57 6.66 15.61
C GLU A 355 -27.76 6.12 14.82
N THR A 356 -28.14 4.87 15.03
CA THR A 356 -29.32 4.29 14.40
C THR A 356 -30.57 4.74 15.17
N LEU A 357 -31.73 4.85 14.51
CA LEU A 357 -32.98 5.22 15.20
C LEU A 357 -33.34 4.25 16.34
N SER A 358 -32.86 3.01 16.29
CA SER A 358 -33.00 2.01 17.35
C SER A 358 -32.19 2.30 18.61
N GLU A 359 -31.12 3.08 18.50
CA GLU A 359 -30.25 3.46 19.63
C GLU A 359 -30.65 4.81 20.23
N LEU A 360 -31.54 5.54 19.56
CA LEU A 360 -32.02 6.85 19.99
C LEU A 360 -33.34 6.73 20.73
N SER A 361 -33.43 7.41 21.87
CA SER A 361 -34.70 7.67 22.50
C SER A 361 -35.56 8.59 21.64
N VAL A 362 -36.88 8.47 21.80
CA VAL A 362 -37.85 9.34 21.13
C VAL A 362 -37.60 10.83 21.46
N ALA A 363 -37.08 11.12 22.66
CA ALA A 363 -36.66 12.47 23.07
C ALA A 363 -35.45 12.98 22.27
N GLU A 364 -34.42 12.16 22.09
CA GLU A 364 -33.23 12.54 21.30
C GLU A 364 -33.57 12.75 19.82
N VAL A 365 -34.52 11.99 19.27
CA VAL A 365 -35.04 12.22 17.91
C VAL A 365 -35.75 13.57 17.82
N PHE A 366 -36.52 13.94 18.84
CA PHE A 366 -37.20 15.23 18.90
C PHE A 366 -36.21 16.40 19.04
N ASP A 367 -35.19 16.27 19.90
CA ASP A 367 -34.14 17.28 20.05
C ASP A 367 -33.39 17.52 18.73
N ARG A 368 -33.10 16.46 17.97
CA ARG A 368 -32.51 16.57 16.62
C ARG A 368 -33.43 17.30 15.64
N ARG A 369 -34.75 17.11 15.75
CA ARG A 369 -35.74 17.84 14.93
C ARG A 369 -35.80 19.32 15.30
N LEU A 370 -35.72 19.65 16.59
CA LEU A 370 -35.67 21.04 17.07
C LEU A 370 -34.36 21.74 16.67
N ALA A 371 -33.25 21.01 16.60
CA ALA A 371 -31.96 21.56 16.17
C ALA A 371 -31.94 22.01 14.69
N LEU A 372 -32.91 21.60 13.87
CA LEU A 372 -33.10 22.06 12.49
C LEU A 372 -33.92 23.36 12.40
N GLU A 373 -34.46 23.85 13.51
CA GLU A 373 -35.28 25.06 13.58
C GLU A 373 -34.52 26.17 14.35
N GLU A 374 -34.69 27.42 13.92
CA GLU A 374 -34.19 28.57 14.67
C GLU A 374 -35.20 28.92 15.78
N LEU A 375 -34.95 28.41 16.99
CA LEU A 375 -35.81 28.59 18.17
C LEU A 375 -35.08 29.32 19.29
N GLU A 376 -35.76 30.27 19.93
CA GLU A 376 -35.27 30.90 21.16
C GLU A 376 -35.37 29.92 22.34
N GLU A 377 -34.46 30.02 23.32
CA GLU A 377 -34.42 29.13 24.50
C GLU A 377 -35.77 28.95 25.22
N PRO A 378 -36.60 30.00 25.44
CA PRO A 378 -37.90 29.83 26.08
C PRO A 378 -38.89 28.98 25.25
N GLN A 379 -38.76 29.01 23.92
CA GLN A 379 -39.59 28.21 23.02
C GLN A 379 -39.12 26.76 23.00
N ARG A 380 -37.79 26.55 23.00
CA ARG A 380 -37.18 25.22 23.09
C ARG A 380 -37.57 24.50 24.37
N GLU A 381 -37.47 25.16 25.52
CA GLU A 381 -37.88 24.60 26.82
C GLU A 381 -39.37 24.25 26.84
N ARG A 382 -40.23 25.15 26.34
CA ARG A 382 -41.67 24.91 26.29
C ARG A 382 -42.04 23.72 25.39
N LEU A 383 -41.41 23.62 24.21
CA LEU A 383 -41.64 22.50 23.28
C LEU A 383 -41.16 21.17 23.88
N ASN A 384 -40.01 21.15 24.54
CA ASN A 384 -39.50 19.96 25.21
C ASN A 384 -40.38 19.50 26.37
N GLN A 385 -40.93 20.44 27.16
CA GLN A 385 -41.89 20.11 28.22
C GLN A 385 -43.20 19.52 27.67
N LEU A 386 -43.78 20.15 26.64
CA LEU A 386 -45.02 19.68 26.01
C LEU A 386 -44.84 18.30 25.36
N PHE A 387 -43.73 18.10 24.67
CA PHE A 387 -43.39 16.83 24.05
C PHE A 387 -43.25 15.72 25.08
N SER A 388 -42.45 15.96 26.14
CA SER A 388 -42.23 14.99 27.21
C SER A 388 -43.52 14.60 27.93
N ALA A 389 -44.39 15.57 28.23
CA ALA A 389 -45.69 15.31 28.86
C ALA A 389 -46.60 14.45 27.95
N THR A 390 -46.60 14.71 26.64
CA THR A 390 -47.41 13.97 25.67
C THR A 390 -46.94 12.52 25.54
N VAL A 391 -45.61 12.31 25.47
CA VAL A 391 -45.01 10.97 25.42
C VAL A 391 -45.35 10.17 26.68
N GLN A 392 -45.26 10.78 27.86
CA GLN A 392 -45.61 10.12 29.12
C GLN A 392 -47.10 9.76 29.19
N THR A 393 -47.99 10.63 28.70
CA THR A 393 -49.44 10.37 28.70
C THR A 393 -49.78 9.16 27.83
N LEU A 394 -49.23 9.09 26.62
CA LEU A 394 -49.49 8.00 25.68
C LEU A 394 -48.81 6.68 26.10
N ALA A 395 -47.65 6.74 26.74
CA ALA A 395 -46.99 5.56 27.28
C ALA A 395 -47.75 4.97 28.49
N GLY A 396 -48.29 5.84 29.36
CA GLY A 396 -49.10 5.42 30.51
C GLY A 396 -50.46 4.81 30.13
N GLU A 397 -51.03 5.19 28.99
CA GLU A 397 -52.25 4.58 28.43
C GLU A 397 -52.00 3.22 27.75
N ALA A 398 -50.76 2.88 27.42
CA ALA A 398 -50.41 1.61 26.78
C ALA A 398 -50.08 0.49 27.79
N GLU A 399 -49.83 0.82 29.06
CA GLU A 399 -49.56 -0.13 30.16
C GLU A 399 -50.80 -0.42 31.03
N ALA A 400 -51.93 0.25 30.78
CA ALA A 400 -53.23 0.03 31.41
C ALA A 400 -54.17 -0.77 30.48
#